data_AF-A0A931SQT1-F1
#
_entry.id   AF-A0A931SQT1-F1
#
_cell.length_a   1.000
_cell.length_b   1.000
_cell.length_c   1.000
_cell.angle_alpha   90.00
_cell.angle_beta   90.00
_cell.angle_gamma   90.00
#
_symmetry.space_group_name_H-M   'P 1'
#
loop_
_entity.id
_entity.type
_entity.pdbx_description
1 polymer ?
#
loop_
_entity_poly.entity_id
_entity_poly.type
_entity_poly.pdbx_seq_one_letter_code
_entity_poly.pdbx_strand_id
1 'polypeptide(L)' 'MTDLDKEIQRIEQGNAWDESDEVVEVEVKKPLDKVIPIRLSADKWEALRKEASELGIGPTTLARMWLLERLRQRTKAGV' A
#
# COMPACT_ATOMS: atom_id res chain seq x y z
N MET A 1 -16.24 -7.70 32.72
CA MET A 1 -15.65 -6.97 31.58
C MET A 1 -14.27 -6.52 31.99
N THR A 2 -13.27 -6.89 31.18
CA THR A 2 -11.90 -6.41 31.34
C THR A 2 -11.83 -4.93 30.94
N ASP A 3 -10.79 -4.22 31.35
CA ASP A 3 -10.64 -2.81 30.97
C ASP A 3 -10.45 -2.63 29.46
N LEU A 4 -9.92 -3.66 28.79
CA LEU A 4 -9.79 -3.71 27.33
C LEU A 4 -11.16 -3.73 26.63
N ASP A 5 -12.12 -4.49 27.16
CA ASP A 5 -13.45 -4.62 26.55
C ASP A 5 -14.22 -3.28 26.55
N LYS A 6 -14.07 -2.51 27.64
CA LYS A 6 -14.69 -1.19 27.79
C LYS A 6 -14.10 -0.18 26.82
N GLU A 7 -12.79 -0.27 26.64
CA GLU A 7 -12.03 0.60 25.74
C GLU A 7 -12.39 0.36 24.27
N ILE A 8 -12.52 -0.90 23.86
CA ILE A 8 -13.00 -1.28 22.52
C ILE A 8 -14.41 -0.73 22.28
N GLN A 9 -15.33 -0.91 23.24
CA GLN A 9 -16.70 -0.43 23.11
C GLN A 9 -16.79 1.10 22.97
N ARG A 10 -15.93 1.84 23.67
CA ARG A 10 -15.82 3.30 23.56
C ARG A 10 -15.41 3.73 22.15
N ILE A 11 -14.41 3.04 21.57
CA ILE A 11 -13.93 3.31 20.21
C ILE A 11 -15.03 2.99 19.18
N GLU A 12 -15.71 1.86 19.30
CA GLU A 12 -16.80 1.47 18.40
C GLU A 12 -17.99 2.44 18.41
N GLN A 13 -18.22 3.11 19.54
CA GLN A 13 -19.26 4.15 19.69
C GLN A 13 -18.83 5.52 19.11
N GLY A 14 -17.64 5.62 18.52
CA GLY A 14 -17.14 6.85 17.90
C GLY A 14 -16.46 7.82 18.88
N ASN A 15 -16.30 7.45 20.15
CA ASN A 15 -15.58 8.24 21.17
C ASN A 15 -14.08 7.86 21.21
N ALA A 16 -13.49 7.71 20.02
CA ALA A 16 -12.10 7.29 19.88
C ALA A 16 -11.10 8.45 20.08
N TRP A 17 -11.54 9.68 19.83
CA TRP A 17 -10.70 10.88 19.80
C TRP A 17 -11.12 11.88 20.87
N ASP A 18 -10.17 12.50 21.54
CA ASP A 18 -10.36 13.60 22.47
C ASP A 18 -9.95 14.94 21.81
N GLU A 19 -10.58 16.04 22.20
CA GLU A 19 -10.22 17.37 21.70
C GLU A 19 -8.79 17.78 22.08
N SER A 20 -8.23 17.16 23.12
CA SER A 20 -6.85 17.34 23.56
C SER A 20 -5.83 16.44 22.84
N ASP A 21 -6.26 15.54 21.96
CA ASP A 21 -5.36 14.69 21.20
C ASP A 21 -4.47 15.52 20.25
N GLU A 22 -3.20 15.15 20.16
CA GLU A 22 -2.25 15.81 19.26
C GLU A 22 -2.60 15.54 17.79
N VAL A 23 -2.84 16.60 17.02
CA VAL A 23 -3.03 16.50 15.57
C VAL A 23 -1.68 16.33 14.89
N VAL A 24 -1.43 15.13 14.37
CA VAL A 24 -0.22 14.83 13.60
C VAL A 24 -0.48 15.03 12.10
N GLU A 25 0.23 15.98 11.47
CA GLU A 25 0.22 16.10 10.01
C GLU A 25 0.99 14.95 9.36
N VAL A 26 0.31 14.19 8.51
CA VAL A 26 0.92 13.11 7.72
C VAL A 26 0.96 13.48 6.24
N GLU A 27 2.16 13.49 5.65
CA GLU A 27 2.32 13.72 4.22
C GLU A 27 1.92 12.47 3.44
N VAL A 28 0.73 12.51 2.83
CA VAL A 28 0.26 11.45 1.94
C VAL A 28 0.63 11.78 0.50
N LYS A 29 1.15 10.79 -0.24
CA LYS A 29 1.41 10.96 -1.68
C LYS A 29 0.10 11.16 -2.42
N LYS A 30 0.10 12.11 -3.37
CA LYS A 30 -1.03 12.30 -4.28
C LYS A 30 -1.38 10.96 -4.97
N PRO A 31 -2.67 10.64 -5.13
CA PRO A 31 -3.10 9.47 -5.90
C PRO A 31 -2.50 9.48 -7.31
N LEU A 32 -2.21 8.31 -7.86
CA LEU A 32 -1.72 8.20 -9.24
C LEU A 32 -2.84 8.51 -10.23
N ASP A 33 -2.55 9.35 -11.23
CA ASP A 33 -3.58 9.86 -12.16
C ASP A 33 -4.01 8.88 -13.26
N LYS A 34 -3.22 7.81 -13.50
CA LYS A 34 -3.40 6.90 -14.65
C LYS A 34 -3.37 5.44 -14.19
N VAL A 35 -4.25 4.64 -14.78
CA VAL A 35 -4.38 3.20 -14.54
C VAL A 35 -4.05 2.43 -15.81
N ILE A 36 -3.26 1.37 -15.68
CA ILE A 36 -2.96 0.42 -16.76
C ILE A 36 -3.59 -0.92 -16.38
N PRO A 37 -4.69 -1.36 -17.02
CA PRO A 37 -5.26 -2.68 -16.76
C PRO A 37 -4.37 -3.75 -17.43
N ILE A 38 -3.90 -4.72 -16.64
CA ILE A 38 -3.05 -5.82 -17.11
C ILE A 38 -3.74 -7.15 -16.81
N ARG A 39 -3.86 -8.00 -17.83
CA ARG A 39 -4.31 -9.39 -17.66
C ARG A 39 -3.11 -10.29 -17.46
N LEU A 40 -3.12 -11.06 -16.38
CA LEU A 40 -2.13 -12.08 -16.08
C LEU A 40 -2.84 -13.43 -15.99
N SER A 41 -2.14 -14.49 -16.37
CA SER A 41 -2.57 -15.84 -16.01
C SER A 41 -2.48 -16.04 -14.49
N ALA A 42 -3.26 -16.97 -13.96
CA ALA A 42 -3.35 -17.20 -12.52
C ALA A 42 -1.98 -17.55 -11.89
N ASP A 43 -1.18 -18.37 -12.57
CA ASP A 43 0.17 -18.75 -12.13
C ASP A 43 1.11 -17.54 -12.01
N LYS A 44 1.07 -16.61 -12.97
CA LYS A 44 1.90 -15.40 -12.97
C LYS A 44 1.44 -14.40 -11.91
N TRP A 45 0.12 -14.32 -11.70
CA TRP A 45 -0.43 -13.51 -10.62
C TRP A 45 0.03 -14.01 -9.24
N GLU A 46 -0.04 -15.32 -8.99
CA GLU A 46 0.39 -15.90 -7.71
C GLU A 46 1.90 -15.75 -7.49
N ALA A 47 2.71 -15.92 -8.53
CA ALA A 47 4.15 -15.67 -8.45
C ALA A 47 4.46 -14.22 -8.02
N LEU A 48 3.82 -13.24 -8.68
CA LEU A 48 3.98 -11.83 -8.34
C LEU A 48 3.52 -11.53 -6.91
N ARG A 49 2.39 -12.12 -6.48
CA ARG A 49 1.85 -11.95 -5.13
C ARG A 49 2.81 -12.49 -4.07
N LYS A 50 3.37 -13.68 -4.30
CA LYS A 50 4.33 -14.30 -3.39
C LYS A 50 5.57 -13.43 -3.20
N GLU A 51 6.18 -12.99 -4.31
CA GLU A 51 7.38 -12.17 -4.27
C GLU A 51 7.13 -10.80 -3.62
N ALA A 52 6.00 -10.17 -3.93
CA ALA A 52 5.63 -8.91 -3.29
C ALA A 52 5.42 -9.08 -1.77
N SER A 53 4.83 -10.20 -1.34
CA SER A 53 4.65 -10.53 0.08
C SER A 53 5.98 -10.72 0.80
N GLU A 54 6.95 -11.38 0.18
CA GLU A 54 8.31 -11.57 0.74
C GLU A 54 9.02 -10.23 0.94
N LEU A 55 8.72 -9.24 0.08
CA LEU A 55 9.25 -7.88 0.14
C LEU A 55 8.41 -6.92 1.03
N GLY A 56 7.30 -7.39 1.60
CA GLY A 56 6.41 -6.56 2.42
C GLY A 56 5.66 -5.47 1.66
N ILE A 57 5.45 -5.62 0.35
CA ILE A 57 4.77 -4.65 -0.51
C ILE A 57 3.60 -5.27 -1.27
N GLY A 58 2.71 -4.43 -1.79
CA GLY A 58 1.60 -4.89 -2.63
C GLY A 58 2.07 -5.38 -4.01
N PRO A 59 1.38 -6.36 -4.64
CA PRO A 59 1.74 -6.88 -5.97
C PRO A 59 1.72 -5.80 -7.05
N THR A 60 0.80 -4.85 -6.97
CA THR A 60 0.73 -3.70 -7.90
C THR A 60 1.89 -2.72 -7.69
N THR A 61 2.34 -2.55 -6.45
CA THR A 61 3.54 -1.75 -6.12
C THR A 61 4.79 -2.38 -6.71
N LEU A 62 4.98 -3.70 -6.54
CA LEU A 62 6.11 -4.44 -7.12
C LEU A 62 6.10 -4.35 -8.65
N ALA A 63 4.95 -4.61 -9.28
CA ALA A 63 4.81 -4.50 -10.73
C ALA A 63 5.16 -3.09 -11.25
N ARG A 64 4.73 -2.03 -10.54
CA ARG A 64 5.08 -0.66 -10.88
C ARG A 64 6.59 -0.40 -10.74
N MET A 65 7.22 -0.90 -9.68
CA MET A 65 8.66 -0.73 -9.45
C MET A 65 9.46 -1.35 -10.60
N TRP A 66 9.18 -2.59 -10.96
CA TRP A 66 9.83 -3.26 -12.08
C TRP A 66 9.60 -2.57 -13.42
N LEU A 67 8.39 -2.07 -13.68
CA LEU A 67 8.10 -1.33 -14.89
C LEU A 67 8.98 -0.07 -14.99
N LEU A 68 9.05 0.72 -13.91
CA LEU A 68 9.86 1.94 -13.88
C LEU A 68 11.36 1.66 -13.95
N GLU A 69 11.83 0.59 -13.29
CA GLU A 69 13.21 0.15 -13.37
C GLU A 69 13.58 -0.22 -14.80
N ARG A 70 12.74 -1.03 -15.47
CA ARG A 70 12.98 -1.47 -16.84
C ARG A 70 13.03 -0.30 -17.82
N LEU A 71 12.17 0.70 -17.64
CA LEU A 71 12.19 1.93 -18.44
C LEU A 71 13.50 2.70 -18.24
N ARG A 72 13.95 2.88 -16.98
CA ARG A 72 15.22 3.55 -16.67
C ARG A 72 16.43 2.85 -17.29
N GLN A 73 16.47 1.52 -17.25
CA GLN A 73 17.57 0.75 -17.83
C GLN A 73 17.66 0.95 -19.36
N ARG A 74 16.52 0.98 -20.06
CA ARG A 74 16.49 1.24 -21.51
C ARG A 74 17.00 2.63 -21.87
N THR A 75 16.61 3.65 -21.10
CA THR A 75 17.11 5.02 -21.32
C THR A 75 18.62 5.10 -21.12
N LYS A 76 19.18 4.40 -20.13
CA LYS A 76 20.63 4.36 -19.90
C LYS A 76 21.42 3.58 -20.94
N ALA A 77 20.83 2.56 -21.56
CA ALA A 77 21.50 1.74 -22.57
C ALA A 77 21.45 2.34 -23.99
N GLY A 78 20.63 3.38 -24.20
CA GLY A 78 20.50 4.10 -25.47
C GLY A 78 21.20 5.46 -25.51
N VAL A 79 22.05 5.76 -24.51
CA VAL A 79 22.93 6.93 -24.44
C VAL A 79 24.37 6.46 -24.46
#